data_AF-A0A835SAD7-F1
#
_entry.id   AF-A0A835SAD7-F1
#
_cell.length_a   1.000
_cell.length_b   1.000
_cell.length_c   1.000
_cell.angle_alpha   90.00
_cell.angle_beta   90.00
_cell.angle_gamma   90.00
#
_symmetry.space_group_name_H-M   'P 1'
#
loop_
_entity.id
_entity.type
_entity.pdbx_description
1 polymer ?
#
loop_
_entity_poly.entity_id
_entity_poly.type
_entity_poly.pdbx_seq_one_letter_code
_entity_poly.pdbx_strand_id
1 'polypeptide(L)'
;MDVRYDYQAGFWGIIGYPCLGIIPPFIEEFNFPMRKNCSDGNTGVLVNGRELHEQDLTVLSSHGLPTIQGRSYINEFSGRVWDEETGEELNGVGKLAPTLLSLTAVFVQMNRVERLKRGFGMRAPGVVS
;
A
#
# COMPACT_ATOMS: atom_id res chain seq x y z
N MET A 1 1.97 -20.82 -6.19
CA MET A 1 2.68 -19.72 -5.51
C MET A 1 1.63 -18.92 -4.78
N ASP A 2 1.83 -18.68 -3.49
CA ASP A 2 0.87 -17.93 -2.69
C ASP A 2 1.12 -16.42 -2.84
N VAL A 3 0.04 -15.66 -2.99
CA VAL A 3 0.07 -14.20 -3.16
C VAL A 3 -0.31 -13.52 -1.86
N ARG A 4 0.25 -12.33 -1.62
CA ARG A 4 -0.11 -11.44 -0.52
C ARG A 4 -0.70 -10.14 -1.06
N TYR A 5 -1.70 -9.63 -0.36
CA TYR A 5 -2.34 -8.37 -0.68
C TYR A 5 -2.70 -7.62 0.61
N ASP A 6 -2.21 -6.39 0.70
CA ASP A 6 -2.49 -5.46 1.78
C ASP A 6 -3.81 -4.75 1.49
N TYR A 7 -4.84 -5.13 2.24
CA TYR A 7 -6.18 -4.58 2.08
C TYR A 7 -6.24 -3.06 2.29
N GLN A 8 -5.44 -2.52 3.22
CA GLN A 8 -5.49 -1.10 3.58
C GLN A 8 -4.74 -0.20 2.61
N ALA A 9 -3.54 -0.61 2.20
CA ALA A 9 -2.67 0.23 1.37
C ALA A 9 -2.61 -0.21 -0.10
N GLY A 10 -3.07 -1.41 -0.40
CA GLY A 10 -3.07 -1.96 -1.75
C GLY A 10 -1.74 -2.58 -2.20
N PHE A 11 -0.74 -2.69 -1.32
CA PHE A 11 0.51 -3.38 -1.66
C PHE A 11 0.26 -4.85 -1.98
N TRP A 12 0.91 -5.37 -3.01
CA TRP A 12 0.82 -6.78 -3.37
C TRP A 12 2.18 -7.38 -3.68
N GLY A 13 2.25 -8.71 -3.62
CA GLY A 13 3.46 -9.46 -3.93
C GLY A 13 3.27 -10.96 -3.81
N ILE A 14 4.36 -11.70 -3.97
CA ILE A 14 4.41 -13.15 -3.74
C ILE A 14 4.91 -13.37 -2.30
N ILE A 15 4.37 -14.39 -1.62
CA ILE A 15 4.85 -14.76 -0.29
C ILE A 15 6.33 -15.16 -0.36
N GLY A 16 7.14 -14.63 0.55
CA GLY A 16 8.59 -14.87 0.62
C GLY A 16 9.42 -13.97 -0.29
N TYR A 17 8.80 -12.97 -0.94
CA TYR A 17 9.48 -12.02 -1.81
C TYR A 17 9.16 -10.56 -1.43
N PRO A 18 10.04 -9.61 -1.84
CA PRO A 18 9.78 -8.17 -1.71
C PRO A 18 8.48 -7.73 -2.37
N CYS A 19 8.03 -6.51 -2.07
CA CYS A 19 6.79 -5.98 -2.64
C CYS A 19 6.93 -5.78 -4.15
N LEU A 20 5.91 -6.23 -4.91
CA LEU A 20 5.91 -6.12 -6.38
C LEU A 20 5.21 -4.86 -6.89
N GLY A 21 4.32 -4.26 -6.10
CA GLY A 21 3.63 -3.03 -6.48
C GLY A 21 2.45 -2.68 -5.59
N ILE A 22 1.66 -1.70 -6.04
CA ILE A 22 0.41 -1.27 -5.43
C ILE A 22 -0.72 -1.49 -6.45
N ILE A 23 -1.81 -2.13 -6.03
CA ILE A 23 -3.11 -2.16 -6.72
C ILE A 23 -4.13 -1.38 -5.87
N PRO A 24 -5.35 -1.10 -6.38
CA PRO A 24 -6.34 -0.35 -5.59
C PRO A 24 -6.55 -0.97 -4.20
N PRO A 25 -6.59 -0.16 -3.11
CA PRO A 25 -6.92 -0.67 -1.78
C PRO A 25 -8.39 -1.10 -1.73
N PHE A 26 -8.76 -1.82 -0.66
CA PHE A 26 -10.14 -2.20 -0.36
C PHE A 26 -10.85 -3.09 -1.40
N ILE A 27 -10.10 -3.90 -2.15
CA ILE A 27 -10.67 -4.97 -2.97
C ILE A 27 -11.20 -6.07 -2.03
N GLU A 28 -12.53 -6.14 -1.86
CA GLU A 28 -13.19 -7.07 -0.94
C GLU A 28 -12.88 -8.53 -1.26
N GLU A 29 -12.78 -8.87 -2.55
CA GLU A 29 -12.45 -10.22 -3.03
C GLU A 29 -11.06 -10.69 -2.58
N PHE A 30 -10.20 -9.76 -2.15
CA PHE A 30 -8.85 -10.03 -1.67
C PHE A 30 -8.67 -9.76 -0.17
N ASN A 31 -9.76 -9.50 0.57
CA ASN A 31 -9.72 -9.27 2.01
C ASN A 31 -9.52 -10.58 2.81
N PHE A 32 -8.36 -11.20 2.62
CA PHE A 32 -7.92 -12.37 3.37
C PHE A 32 -6.97 -11.94 4.49
N PRO A 33 -6.98 -12.63 5.65
CA PRO A 33 -6.08 -12.31 6.74
C PRO A 33 -4.61 -12.47 6.30
N MET A 34 -3.86 -11.37 6.38
CA MET A 34 -2.44 -11.37 6.04
C MET A 34 -1.63 -12.02 7.16
N ARG A 35 -0.82 -13.04 6.83
CA ARG A 35 0.11 -13.64 7.81
C ARG A 35 1.28 -12.69 8.06
N LYS A 36 1.79 -12.66 9.30
CA LYS A 36 2.87 -11.76 9.69
C LYS A 36 4.16 -11.96 8.90
N ASN A 37 4.52 -13.22 8.64
CA ASN A 37 5.79 -13.58 8.00
C ASN A 37 5.62 -13.81 6.48
N CYS A 38 4.79 -13.02 5.83
CA CYS A 38 4.54 -13.17 4.39
C CYS A 38 5.69 -12.68 3.49
N SER A 39 6.73 -12.02 4.01
CA SER A 39 7.76 -11.36 3.18
C SER A 39 9.18 -11.93 3.27
N ASP A 40 9.39 -13.07 3.91
CA ASP A 40 10.75 -13.52 4.29
C ASP A 40 11.55 -12.43 5.03
N GLY A 41 10.85 -11.58 5.79
CA GLY A 41 11.49 -10.54 6.60
C GLY A 41 12.05 -11.13 7.88
N ASN A 42 13.17 -10.58 8.37
CA ASN A 42 13.66 -10.83 9.73
C ASN A 42 13.87 -9.54 10.55
N THR A 43 13.46 -8.40 9.99
CA THR A 43 13.82 -7.09 10.53
C THR A 43 13.17 -6.77 11.86
N GLY A 44 12.13 -7.51 12.27
CA GLY A 44 11.31 -7.20 13.43
C GLY A 44 10.48 -5.94 13.27
N VAL A 45 10.48 -5.29 12.09
CA VAL A 45 9.65 -4.12 11.79
C VAL A 45 8.46 -4.56 10.95
N LEU A 46 7.25 -4.26 11.41
CA LEU A 46 6.01 -4.61 10.72
C LEU A 46 5.35 -3.38 10.10
N VAL A 47 4.77 -3.55 8.92
CA VAL A 47 3.88 -2.56 8.29
C VAL A 47 2.59 -3.27 7.88
N ASN A 48 1.43 -2.81 8.34
CA ASN A 48 0.13 -3.43 8.10
C ASN A 48 0.12 -4.94 8.43
N GLY A 49 0.75 -5.28 9.56
CA GLY A 49 0.89 -6.66 10.01
C GLY A 49 1.92 -7.49 9.25
N ARG A 50 2.60 -6.94 8.23
CA ARG A 50 3.63 -7.63 7.44
C ARG A 50 5.03 -7.30 7.95
N GLU A 51 5.82 -8.31 8.29
CA GLU A 51 7.25 -8.11 8.57
C GLU A 51 8.00 -7.71 7.29
N LEU A 52 8.79 -6.62 7.39
CA LEU A 52 9.54 -6.07 6.27
C LEU A 52 10.79 -6.90 5.98
N HIS A 53 11.07 -7.09 4.69
CA HIS A 53 12.36 -7.57 4.21
C HIS A 53 13.39 -6.43 4.29
N GLU A 54 14.69 -6.73 4.44
CA GLU A 54 15.74 -5.72 4.61
C GLU A 54 15.78 -4.67 3.48
N GLN A 55 15.56 -5.10 2.23
CA GLN A 55 15.47 -4.22 1.07
C GLN A 55 14.30 -3.23 1.17
N ASP A 56 13.13 -3.73 1.59
CA ASP A 56 11.95 -2.87 1.81
C ASP A 56 12.23 -1.90 2.97
N LEU A 57 12.81 -2.37 4.08
CA LEU A 57 13.13 -1.53 5.23
C LEU A 57 14.16 -0.44 4.90
N THR A 58 15.17 -0.75 4.10
CA THR A 58 16.19 0.23 3.66
C THR A 58 15.52 1.38 2.88
N VAL A 59 14.59 1.03 2.00
CA VAL A 59 13.85 2.01 1.20
C VAL A 59 12.93 2.85 2.07
N LEU A 60 12.13 2.20 2.92
CA LEU A 60 11.15 2.89 3.75
C LEU A 60 11.83 3.77 4.81
N SER A 61 12.98 3.35 5.34
CA SER A 61 13.76 4.14 6.28
C SER A 61 14.37 5.39 5.64
N SER A 62 14.78 5.32 4.36
CA SER A 62 15.16 6.52 3.59
C SER A 62 14.03 7.54 3.42
N HIS A 63 12.78 7.10 3.56
CA HIS A 63 11.60 7.96 3.54
C HIS A 63 11.18 8.41 4.94
N GLY A 64 11.89 8.02 6.00
CA GLY A 64 11.62 8.45 7.38
C GLY A 64 10.90 7.41 8.24
N LEU A 65 10.67 6.18 7.75
CA LEU A 65 10.14 5.11 8.59
C LEU A 65 11.19 4.70 9.65
N PRO A 66 10.87 4.71 10.95
CA PRO A 66 11.81 4.26 11.96
C PRO A 66 12.10 2.76 11.82
N THR A 67 13.36 2.39 12.05
CA THR A 67 13.86 1.01 11.90
C THR A 67 13.89 0.26 13.24
N ILE A 68 13.04 0.66 14.18
CA ILE A 68 13.05 0.14 15.56
C ILE A 68 12.48 -1.29 15.56
N GLN A 69 13.30 -2.27 15.91
CA GLN A 69 12.85 -3.66 16.00
C GLN A 69 11.72 -3.82 17.03
N GLY A 70 10.74 -4.65 16.69
CA GLY A 70 9.54 -4.89 17.49
C GLY A 70 8.44 -3.85 17.29
N ARG A 71 8.66 -2.80 16.49
CA ARG A 71 7.62 -1.84 16.15
C ARG A 71 6.77 -2.31 14.98
N SER A 72 5.50 -1.94 15.05
CA SER A 72 4.54 -2.11 13.98
C SER A 72 3.97 -0.76 13.58
N TYR A 73 3.76 -0.58 12.29
CA TYR A 73 3.20 0.62 11.71
C TYR A 73 1.98 0.30 10.85
N ILE A 74 1.01 1.21 10.83
CA ILE A 74 -0.14 1.15 9.91
C ILE A 74 0.11 2.16 8.82
N ASN A 75 0.12 1.70 7.56
CA ASN A 75 0.18 2.58 6.40
C ASN A 75 -1.18 2.61 5.71
N GLU A 76 -1.74 3.79 5.55
CA GLU A 76 -2.98 3.99 4.85
C GLU A 76 -2.76 4.23 3.35
N PHE A 77 -3.77 3.95 2.53
CA PHE A 77 -3.77 4.35 1.12
C PHE A 77 -3.58 5.86 0.91
N SER A 78 -3.92 6.68 1.92
CA SER A 78 -3.72 8.13 1.95
C SER A 78 -2.23 8.51 1.96
N GLY A 79 -1.35 7.56 2.28
CA GLY A 79 0.08 7.76 2.48
C GLY A 79 0.43 8.20 3.91
N ARG A 80 -0.53 8.21 4.84
CA ARG A 80 -0.28 8.43 6.26
C ARG A 80 0.22 7.16 6.90
N VAL A 81 1.16 7.32 7.83
CA VAL A 81 1.76 6.21 8.58
C VAL A 81 1.54 6.47 10.06
N TRP A 82 1.07 5.45 10.77
CA TRP A 82 0.78 5.50 12.19
C TRP A 82 1.61 4.47 12.92
N ASP A 83 2.09 4.78 14.13
CA ASP A 83 2.63 3.77 15.03
C ASP A 83 1.46 2.98 15.63
N GLU A 84 1.47 1.65 15.45
CA GLU A 84 0.36 0.78 15.90
C GLU A 84 0.25 0.72 17.43
N GLU A 85 1.37 0.92 18.15
CA GLU A 85 1.41 0.86 19.60
C GLU A 85 0.97 2.18 20.25
N THR A 86 1.50 3.32 19.77
CA THR A 86 1.19 4.63 20.36
C THR A 86 -0.04 5.29 19.74
N GLY A 87 -0.42 4.90 18.53
CA GLY A 87 -1.49 5.55 17.75
C GLY A 87 -1.09 6.93 17.20
N GLU A 88 0.19 7.30 17.25
CA GLU A 88 0.67 8.58 16.76
C GLU A 88 0.98 8.54 15.26
N GLU A 89 0.63 9.62 14.54
CA GLU A 89 0.97 9.79 13.13
C GLU A 89 2.46 10.15 12.98
N LEU A 90 3.19 9.38 12.15
CA LEU A 90 4.56 9.69 11.80
C LEU A 90 4.60 10.79 10.74
N ASN A 91 4.84 12.01 11.22
CA ASN A 91 5.01 13.18 10.37
C ASN A 91 6.30 13.09 9.55
N GLY A 92 6.20 13.37 8.24
CA GLY A 92 7.36 13.46 7.35
C GLY A 92 7.76 12.16 6.65
N VAL A 93 7.06 11.04 6.89
CA VAL A 93 7.33 9.76 6.21
C VAL A 93 6.93 9.77 4.72
N GLY A 94 5.98 10.64 4.36
CA GLY A 94 5.46 10.73 3.01
C GLY A 94 4.79 9.44 2.53
N LYS A 95 4.42 9.38 1.24
CA LYS A 95 3.79 8.20 0.67
C LYS A 95 4.82 7.09 0.49
N LEU A 96 4.70 6.03 1.29
CA LEU A 96 5.50 4.82 1.14
C LEU A 96 5.09 4.09 -0.16
N ALA A 97 5.81 4.32 -1.25
CA ALA A 97 5.66 3.54 -2.48
C ALA A 97 6.66 2.37 -2.47
N PRO A 98 6.27 1.15 -2.91
CA PRO A 98 7.22 0.08 -3.06
C PRO A 98 8.12 0.43 -4.26
N THR A 99 9.42 0.43 -4.03
CA THR A 99 10.44 0.92 -4.96
C THR A 99 10.49 0.19 -6.31
N LEU A 100 9.80 -0.94 -6.48
CA LEU A 100 9.90 -1.78 -7.67
C LEU A 100 8.96 -1.41 -8.83
N LEU A 101 7.99 -0.49 -8.66
CA LEU A 101 7.11 -0.07 -9.76
C LEU A 101 7.23 1.43 -10.03
N SER A 102 8.30 1.76 -10.74
CA SER A 102 8.61 3.10 -11.24
C SER A 102 7.51 3.64 -12.16
N LEU A 103 6.82 4.68 -11.69
CA LEU A 103 6.14 5.76 -12.42
C LEU A 103 4.98 5.44 -13.39
N THR A 104 5.04 4.42 -14.24
CA THR A 104 3.99 4.18 -15.27
C THR A 104 2.64 3.76 -14.67
N ALA A 105 2.63 2.93 -13.63
CA ALA A 105 1.39 2.51 -12.97
C ALA A 105 0.72 3.65 -12.17
N VAL A 106 1.52 4.57 -11.61
CA VAL A 106 1.02 5.72 -10.85
C VAL A 106 0.30 6.71 -11.78
N PHE A 107 0.85 7.00 -12.96
CA PHE A 107 0.21 7.89 -13.95
C PHE A 107 -1.09 7.31 -14.52
N VAL A 108 -1.17 5.99 -14.70
CA VAL A 108 -2.40 5.31 -15.14
C VAL A 108 -3.46 5.35 -14.04
N GLN A 109 -3.07 5.13 -12.78
CA GLN A 109 -4.01 5.13 -11.66
C GLN A 109 -4.53 6.53 -11.30
N MET A 110 -3.68 7.57 -11.37
CA MET A 110 -4.13 8.96 -11.21
C MET A 110 -5.14 9.36 -12.30
N ASN A 111 -4.87 9.04 -13.57
CA ASN A 111 -5.82 9.29 -14.66
C ASN A 111 -7.16 8.53 -14.47
N ARG A 112 -7.12 7.33 -13.90
CA ARG A 112 -8.33 6.52 -13.63
C ARG A 112 -9.16 7.10 -12.49
N VAL A 113 -8.52 7.57 -11.42
CA VAL A 113 -9.20 8.26 -10.31
C VAL A 113 -9.81 9.59 -10.76
N GLU A 114 -9.13 10.37 -11.60
CA GLU A 114 -9.70 11.60 -12.17
C GLU A 114 -10.92 11.34 -13.06
N ARG A 115 -10.88 10.26 -13.86
CA ARG A 115 -12.03 9.83 -14.68
C ARG A 115 -13.20 9.32 -13.85
N LEU A 116 -12.94 8.64 -12.74
CA LEU A 116 -13.99 8.19 -11.79
C LEU A 116 -14.61 9.38 -11.03
N LYS A 117 -13.81 10.39 -10.64
CA LYS A 117 -14.32 11.63 -10.03
C LYS A 117 -15.15 12.49 -11.01
N ARG A 118 -14.86 12.43 -12.31
CA ARG A 118 -15.66 13.07 -13.37
C ARG A 118 -16.84 12.22 -13.86
N GLY A 119 -16.97 10.98 -13.39
CA GLY A 119 -17.90 9.98 -13.93
C GLY A 119 -19.27 9.91 -13.26
N PHE A 120 -19.54 10.68 -12.20
CA PHE A 120 -20.88 10.75 -11.58
C PHE A 120 -21.61 12.01 -12.04
N GLY A 121 -22.10 11.98 -13.27
CA GLY A 121 -23.08 12.94 -13.77
C GLY A 121 -22.88 13.31 -15.23
N MET A 122 -23.70 12.73 -16.12
CA MET A 122 -24.57 13.48 -17.03
C MET A 122 -25.49 12.52 -17.78
N ARG A 123 -26.78 12.88 -17.80
CA ARG A 123 -27.92 12.14 -18.35
C ARG A 123 -27.75 11.82 -19.82
N ALA A 124 -28.32 10.69 -20.26
CA ALA A 124 -28.59 10.45 -21.68
C ALA A 124 -29.61 11.49 -22.19
N PRO A 125 -29.34 12.22 -23.29
CA PRO A 125 -30.40 12.84 -24.05
C PRO A 125 -31.00 11.78 -24.98
N GLY A 126 -32.20 11.33 -24.62
CA GLY A 126 -33.10 10.69 -25.57
C GLY A 126 -33.71 11.73 -26.51
N VAL A 127 -34.03 11.23 -27.71
CA VAL A 127 -34.90 11.78 -28.76
C VAL A 127 -34.30 12.88 -29.64
N VAL A 128 -33.91 12.46 -30.85
CA VAL A 128 -33.97 13.27 -32.06
C VAL A 128 -35.16 12.73 -32.88
N SER A 129 -36.24 13.50 -32.95
CA SER A 129 -37.18 13.58 -34.09
C SER A 129 -38.11 14.75 -33.88
#